data_AF-A0A177M9S1-F1
#
_entry.id   AF-A0A177M9S1-F1
#
_cell.length_a   1.000
_cell.length_b   1.000
_cell.length_c   1.000
_cell.angle_alpha   90.00
_cell.angle_beta   90.00
_cell.angle_gamma   90.00
#
_symmetry.space_group_name_H-M   'P 1'
#
loop_
_entity.id
_entity.type
_entity.pdbx_description
1 polymer ?
#
loop_
_entity_poly.entity_id
_entity_poly.type
_entity_poly.pdbx_seq_one_letter_code
_entity_poly.pdbx_strand_id
1 'polypeptide(L)'
;MTSLKKQSKRLLSDIQKSANQLALLTSDLTLLEDTHEWARSLEKNIETLNQQLAGLKKAEFNATLADSEILEILDELIDSDPISALEQRLFAAQADQESGVVGEFFQQLLDKIEKLYTPLLSAIQQLTAMQDKL
;
A
#
# COMPACT_ATOMS: atom_id res chain seq x y z
N MET A 1 -17.12 -18.10 -11.52
CA MET A 1 -17.04 -17.08 -10.45
C MET A 1 -15.97 -17.53 -9.45
N THR A 2 -14.93 -16.74 -9.23
CA THR A 2 -13.97 -16.99 -8.13
C THR A 2 -14.68 -16.76 -6.80
N SER A 3 -14.46 -17.64 -5.81
CA SER A 3 -15.01 -17.42 -4.48
C SER A 3 -14.39 -16.17 -3.85
N LEU A 4 -15.17 -15.44 -3.04
CA LEU A 4 -14.73 -14.25 -2.33
C LEU A 4 -13.39 -14.48 -1.61
N LYS A 5 -13.30 -15.56 -0.82
CA LYS A 5 -12.07 -16.01 -0.18
C LYS A 5 -10.86 -16.12 -1.13
N LYS A 6 -11.05 -16.64 -2.34
CA LYS A 6 -9.95 -16.75 -3.32
C LYS A 6 -9.56 -15.37 -3.86
N GLN A 7 -10.52 -14.47 -4.01
CA GLN A 7 -10.26 -13.10 -4.45
C GLN A 7 -9.55 -12.28 -3.36
N SER A 8 -10.03 -12.34 -2.11
CA SER A 8 -9.40 -11.67 -0.96
C SER A 8 -7.97 -12.14 -0.75
N LYS A 9 -7.72 -13.47 -0.79
CA LYS A 9 -6.35 -14.01 -0.70
C LYS A 9 -5.43 -13.51 -1.82
N ARG A 10 -5.95 -13.37 -3.03
CA ARG A 10 -5.17 -12.81 -4.15
C ARG A 10 -4.84 -11.34 -3.87
N LEU A 11 -5.83 -10.54 -3.47
CA LEU A 11 -5.60 -9.12 -3.15
C LEU A 11 -4.61 -8.96 -2.00
N LEU A 12 -4.75 -9.71 -0.90
CA LEU A 12 -3.79 -9.71 0.21
C LEU A 12 -2.36 -10.02 -0.27
N SER A 13 -2.20 -11.00 -1.14
CA SER A 13 -0.89 -11.33 -1.73
C SER A 13 -0.36 -10.23 -2.66
N ASP A 14 -1.23 -9.62 -3.46
CA ASP A 14 -0.85 -8.54 -4.38
C ASP A 14 -0.45 -7.28 -3.58
N ILE A 15 -1.20 -6.92 -2.54
CA ILE A 15 -0.90 -5.81 -1.62
C ILE A 15 0.44 -6.06 -0.92
N GLN A 16 0.64 -7.24 -0.33
CA GLN A 16 1.89 -7.58 0.37
C GLN A 16 3.10 -7.47 -0.56
N LYS A 17 2.99 -7.99 -1.79
CA LYS A 17 4.08 -7.93 -2.77
C LYS A 17 4.42 -6.48 -3.14
N SER A 18 3.42 -5.65 -3.41
CA SER A 18 3.63 -4.25 -3.77
C SER A 18 4.17 -3.43 -2.60
N ALA A 19 3.66 -3.64 -1.38
CA ALA A 19 4.17 -3.01 -0.16
C ALA A 19 5.65 -3.35 0.06
N ASN A 20 6.05 -4.61 -0.13
CA ASN A 20 7.46 -5.03 -0.02
C ASN A 20 8.35 -4.39 -1.09
N GLN A 21 7.87 -4.31 -2.32
CA GLN A 21 8.61 -3.65 -3.40
C GLN A 21 8.78 -2.15 -3.13
N LEU A 22 7.76 -1.50 -2.60
CA LEU A 22 7.82 -0.09 -2.22
C LEU A 22 8.79 0.11 -1.05
N ALA A 23 8.69 -0.69 0.01
CA ALA A 23 9.60 -0.61 1.16
C ALA A 23 11.06 -0.83 0.75
N LEU A 24 11.33 -1.74 -0.19
CA LEU A 24 12.67 -1.96 -0.73
C LEU A 24 13.17 -0.75 -1.54
N LEU A 25 12.29 -0.15 -2.36
CA LEU A 25 12.63 1.01 -3.18
C LEU A 25 12.96 2.24 -2.32
N THR A 26 12.29 2.39 -1.18
CA THR A 26 12.42 3.55 -0.28
C THR A 26 13.38 3.32 0.89
N SER A 27 13.93 2.11 1.04
CA SER A 27 14.88 1.78 2.10
C SER A 27 16.10 2.69 2.07
N ASP A 28 16.51 3.16 3.25
CA ASP A 28 17.74 3.95 3.45
C ASP A 28 17.77 5.29 2.69
N LEU A 29 16.61 5.80 2.26
CA LEU A 29 16.46 7.08 1.60
C LEU A 29 15.74 8.06 2.51
N THR A 30 16.47 8.98 3.15
CA THR A 30 15.91 9.97 4.09
C THR A 30 14.76 10.80 3.51
N LEU A 31 14.84 11.13 2.21
CA LEU A 31 13.76 11.87 1.53
C LEU A 31 12.47 11.06 1.37
N LEU A 32 12.54 9.73 1.50
CA LEU A 32 11.44 8.78 1.32
C LEU A 32 11.09 8.04 2.62
N GLU A 33 11.57 8.51 3.77
CA GLU A 33 11.41 7.83 5.07
C GLU A 33 9.94 7.58 5.40
N ASP A 34 9.07 8.60 5.30
CA ASP A 34 7.63 8.43 5.54
C ASP A 34 7.00 7.42 4.57
N THR A 35 7.44 7.40 3.30
CA THR A 35 6.95 6.43 2.32
C THR A 35 7.42 5.01 2.67
N HIS A 36 8.64 4.87 3.22
CA HIS A 36 9.13 3.61 3.76
C HIS A 36 8.33 3.15 4.97
N GLU A 37 8.09 4.03 5.94
CA GLU A 37 7.28 3.73 7.13
C GLU A 37 5.86 3.34 6.76
N TRP A 38 5.24 4.04 5.81
CA TRP A 38 3.92 3.70 5.29
C TRP A 38 3.91 2.30 4.66
N ALA A 39 4.89 1.99 3.80
CA ALA A 39 5.00 0.68 3.16
C ALA A 39 5.21 -0.45 4.18
N ARG A 40 5.99 -0.20 5.24
CA ARG A 40 6.21 -1.14 6.35
C ARG A 40 4.97 -1.34 7.21
N SER A 41 4.24 -0.27 7.50
CA SER A 41 2.97 -0.33 8.23
C SER A 41 1.98 -1.20 7.45
N LEU A 42 1.87 -0.98 6.15
CA LEU A 42 1.03 -1.77 5.26
C LEU A 42 1.44 -3.26 5.23
N GLU A 43 2.74 -3.55 5.07
CA GLU A 43 3.28 -4.91 5.12
C GLU A 43 2.87 -5.62 6.41
N LYS A 44 3.08 -5.00 7.56
CA LYS A 44 2.78 -5.56 8.88
C LYS A 44 1.29 -5.81 9.09
N ASN A 45 0.44 -4.87 8.67
CA ASN A 45 -1.01 -5.01 8.76
C ASN A 45 -1.50 -6.19 7.90
N ILE A 46 -1.02 -6.29 6.66
CA ILE A 46 -1.40 -7.39 5.75
C ILE A 46 -0.86 -8.73 6.21
N GLU A 47 0.36 -8.78 6.76
CA GLU A 47 0.89 -9.99 7.37
C GLU A 47 0.02 -10.46 8.55
N THR A 48 -0.33 -9.53 9.44
CA THR A 48 -1.20 -9.82 10.60
C THR A 48 -2.56 -10.34 10.16
N LEU A 49 -3.18 -9.71 9.16
CA LEU A 49 -4.46 -10.14 8.61
C LEU A 49 -4.34 -11.52 7.94
N ASN A 50 -3.28 -11.77 7.18
CA ASN A 50 -3.03 -13.08 6.58
C ASN A 50 -2.86 -14.19 7.64
N GLN A 51 -2.20 -13.89 8.76
CA GLN A 51 -2.04 -14.81 9.88
C GLN A 51 -3.38 -15.11 10.57
N GLN A 52 -4.21 -14.09 10.82
CA GLN A 52 -5.56 -14.26 11.39
C GLN A 52 -6.47 -15.12 10.50
N LEU A 53 -6.34 -14.96 9.18
CA LEU A 53 -7.16 -15.68 8.19
C LEU A 53 -6.60 -17.06 7.82
N ALA A 54 -5.42 -17.43 8.31
CA ALA A 54 -4.75 -18.68 7.98
C ALA A 54 -5.53 -19.89 8.49
N GLY A 55 -5.68 -20.92 7.65
CA GLY A 55 -6.34 -22.17 8.04
C GLY A 55 -7.86 -22.11 8.23
N LEU A 56 -8.48 -20.93 8.31
CA LEU A 56 -9.93 -20.77 8.50
C LEU A 56 -10.73 -21.40 7.35
N LYS A 57 -11.95 -21.89 7.63
CA LYS A 57 -12.89 -22.36 6.60
C LYS A 57 -13.52 -21.17 5.86
N LYS A 58 -14.33 -21.42 4.82
CA LYS A 58 -14.87 -20.32 3.98
C LYS A 58 -15.76 -19.34 4.77
N ALA A 59 -16.67 -19.85 5.60
CA ALA A 59 -17.58 -19.00 6.38
C ALA A 59 -16.82 -18.20 7.46
N GLU A 60 -15.95 -18.87 8.20
CA GLU A 60 -15.09 -18.24 9.23
C GLU A 60 -14.16 -17.19 8.62
N PHE A 61 -13.51 -17.49 7.49
CA PHE A 61 -12.66 -16.54 6.79
C PHE A 61 -13.42 -15.26 6.43
N ASN A 62 -14.63 -15.41 5.89
CA ASN A 62 -15.45 -14.28 5.50
C ASN A 62 -15.86 -13.43 6.71
N ALA A 63 -16.31 -14.07 7.80
CA ALA A 63 -16.67 -13.36 9.03
C ALA A 63 -15.47 -12.64 9.67
N THR A 64 -14.33 -13.33 9.82
CA THR A 64 -13.11 -12.73 10.37
C THR A 64 -12.57 -11.60 9.50
N LEU A 65 -12.69 -11.71 8.17
CA LEU A 65 -12.32 -10.62 7.27
C LEU A 65 -13.27 -9.43 7.44
N ALA A 66 -14.58 -9.66 7.61
CA ALA A 66 -15.57 -8.60 7.80
C ALA A 66 -15.35 -7.82 9.10
N ASP A 67 -15.05 -8.52 10.19
CA ASP A 67 -14.87 -7.96 11.53
C ASP A 67 -13.44 -7.46 11.80
N SER A 68 -12.57 -7.46 10.80
CA SER A 68 -11.16 -7.13 10.98
C SER A 68 -10.94 -5.61 11.03
N GLU A 69 -10.55 -5.10 12.20
CA GLU A 69 -10.08 -3.71 12.41
C GLU A 69 -8.93 -3.32 11.46
N ILE A 70 -8.15 -4.29 10.97
CA ILE A 70 -7.08 -4.02 10.00
C ILE A 70 -7.64 -3.44 8.70
N LEU A 71 -8.85 -3.80 8.28
CA LEU A 71 -9.43 -3.24 7.07
C LEU A 71 -9.76 -1.76 7.23
N GLU A 72 -10.18 -1.33 8.42
CA GLU A 72 -10.40 0.09 8.73
C GLU A 72 -9.07 0.87 8.70
N ILE A 73 -8.03 0.31 9.33
CA ILE A 73 -6.67 0.90 9.29
C ILE A 73 -6.18 1.05 7.84
N LEU A 74 -6.43 0.05 6.99
CA LEU A 74 -6.05 0.10 5.58
C LEU A 74 -6.80 1.18 4.80
N ASP A 75 -8.06 1.41 5.12
CA ASP A 75 -8.89 2.45 4.48
C ASP A 75 -8.39 3.85 4.88
N GLU A 76 -8.13 4.08 6.17
CA GLU A 76 -7.53 5.33 6.68
C GLU A 76 -6.16 5.63 6.05
N LEU A 77 -5.35 4.59 5.82
CA LEU A 77 -4.04 4.71 5.17
C LEU A 77 -4.11 5.09 3.68
N ILE A 78 -5.23 4.82 3.01
CA ILE A 78 -5.47 5.28 1.63
C ILE A 78 -5.87 6.75 1.63
N ASP A 79 -6.73 7.14 2.57
CA ASP A 79 -7.27 8.50 2.67
C ASP A 79 -6.19 9.56 3.00
N SER A 80 -5.04 9.14 3.52
CA SER A 80 -3.94 10.04 3.85
C SER A 80 -3.16 10.61 2.65
N ASP A 81 -3.52 10.23 1.41
CA ASP A 81 -2.89 10.67 0.15
C ASP A 81 -1.34 10.76 0.20
N PRO A 82 -0.65 9.63 0.45
CA PRO A 82 0.79 9.61 0.67
C PRO A 82 1.62 9.99 -0.56
N ILE A 83 1.06 9.89 -1.78
CA ILE A 83 1.74 10.30 -3.02
C ILE A 83 1.84 11.82 -3.09
N SER A 84 0.75 12.54 -2.87
CA SER A 84 0.77 14.01 -2.87
C SER A 84 1.75 14.55 -1.83
N ALA A 85 1.82 13.93 -0.65
CA ALA A 85 2.77 14.33 0.40
C ALA A 85 4.23 14.13 -0.05
N LEU A 86 4.52 13.02 -0.73
CA LEU A 86 5.84 12.72 -1.29
C LEU A 86 6.24 13.71 -2.38
N GLU A 87 5.33 14.00 -3.31
CA GLU A 87 5.55 14.98 -4.38
C GLU A 87 5.93 16.34 -3.81
N GLN A 88 5.15 16.85 -2.85
CA GLN A 88 5.43 18.12 -2.19
C GLN A 88 6.81 18.14 -1.53
N ARG A 89 7.21 17.04 -0.88
CA ARG A 89 8.52 16.92 -0.24
C ARG A 89 9.66 16.93 -1.24
N LEU A 90 9.52 16.19 -2.34
CA LEU A 90 10.54 16.14 -3.39
C LEU A 90 10.65 17.48 -4.13
N PHE A 91 9.54 18.15 -4.40
CA PHE A 91 9.55 19.50 -4.96
C PHE A 91 10.19 20.52 -4.02
N ALA A 92 9.89 20.45 -2.71
CA ALA A 92 10.52 21.32 -1.72
C ALA A 92 12.04 21.09 -1.63
N ALA A 93 12.50 19.84 -1.71
CA ALA A 93 13.93 19.50 -1.74
C ALA A 93 14.62 19.99 -3.03
N GLN A 94 13.88 20.18 -4.12
CA GLN A 94 14.38 20.69 -5.39
C GLN A 94 14.28 22.23 -5.51
N ALA A 95 13.50 22.91 -4.67
CA ALA A 95 13.18 24.34 -4.83
C ALA A 95 14.41 25.26 -4.85
N ASP A 96 15.53 24.84 -4.25
CA ASP A 96 16.80 25.57 -4.22
C ASP A 96 17.84 25.09 -5.25
N GLN A 97 17.50 24.14 -6.13
CA GLN A 97 18.42 23.58 -7.13
C GLN A 97 18.03 24.00 -8.55
N GLU A 98 19.01 24.53 -9.31
CA GLU A 98 18.81 24.80 -10.75
C GLU A 98 18.35 23.52 -11.46
N SER A 99 17.22 23.62 -12.18
CA SER A 99 16.62 22.51 -12.94
C SER A 99 17.65 21.88 -13.88
N GLY A 100 18.06 20.65 -13.53
CA GLY A 100 19.03 19.84 -14.26
C GLY A 100 18.81 18.34 -14.00
N VAL A 101 19.84 17.53 -14.20
CA VAL A 101 19.80 16.05 -14.10
C VAL A 101 19.21 15.53 -12.77
N VAL A 102 19.35 16.28 -11.69
CA VAL A 102 18.78 15.93 -10.37
C VAL A 102 17.24 16.04 -10.35
N GLY A 103 16.69 17.05 -11.02
CA GLY A 103 15.24 17.19 -11.18
C GLY A 103 14.64 16.07 -12.03
N GLU A 104 15.31 15.72 -13.13
CA GLU A 104 14.92 14.57 -13.96
C GLU A 104 14.97 13.26 -13.17
N PHE A 105 15.98 13.08 -12.31
CA PHE A 105 16.07 11.92 -11.42
C PHE A 105 14.91 11.86 -10.43
N PHE A 106 14.55 12.97 -9.77
CA PHE A 106 13.40 12.99 -8.86
C PHE A 106 12.09 12.71 -9.55
N GLN A 107 11.90 13.22 -10.77
CA GLN A 107 10.71 12.91 -11.56
C GLN A 107 10.65 11.43 -11.96
N GLN A 108 11.76 10.83 -12.38
CA GLN A 108 11.82 9.39 -12.66
C GLN A 108 11.58 8.54 -11.41
N LEU A 109 12.02 9.00 -10.24
CA LEU A 109 11.79 8.34 -8.96
C LEU A 109 10.30 8.40 -8.58
N LEU A 110 9.67 9.56 -8.71
CA LEU A 110 8.22 9.74 -8.52
C LEU A 110 7.43 8.83 -9.45
N ASP A 111 7.72 8.85 -10.76
CA ASP A 111 7.05 7.98 -11.75
C ASP A 111 7.14 6.48 -11.37
N LYS A 112 8.28 6.06 -10.80
CA LYS A 112 8.47 4.67 -10.36
C LYS A 112 7.65 4.35 -9.12
N ILE A 113 7.61 5.26 -8.16
CA ILE A 113 6.85 5.11 -6.92
C ILE A 113 5.36 5.10 -7.24
N GLU A 114 4.88 6.03 -8.08
CA GLU A 114 3.48 6.12 -8.50
C GLU A 114 3.02 4.84 -9.22
N LYS A 115 3.85 4.26 -10.09
CA LYS A 115 3.57 2.97 -10.76
C LYS A 115 3.42 1.79 -9.79
N LEU A 116 4.03 1.86 -8.61
CA LEU A 116 3.86 0.85 -7.55
C LEU A 116 2.65 1.19 -6.67
N TYR A 117 2.41 2.47 -6.40
CA TYR A 117 1.33 2.95 -5.54
C TYR A 117 -0.06 2.78 -6.15
N THR A 118 -0.27 3.18 -7.40
CA THR A 118 -1.59 3.12 -8.04
C THR A 118 -2.23 1.72 -8.00
N PRO A 119 -1.53 0.64 -8.41
CA PRO A 119 -2.10 -0.71 -8.30
C PRO A 119 -2.25 -1.17 -6.84
N LEU A 120 -1.39 -0.69 -5.94
CA LEU A 120 -1.46 -1.00 -4.51
C LEU A 120 -2.71 -0.42 -3.86
N LEU A 121 -2.94 0.89 -4.02
CA LEU A 121 -4.15 1.56 -3.52
C LEU A 121 -5.40 0.94 -4.12
N SER A 122 -5.40 0.64 -5.42
CA SER A 122 -6.54 -0.03 -6.05
C SER A 122 -6.80 -1.44 -5.47
N ALA A 123 -5.74 -2.19 -5.13
CA ALA A 123 -5.90 -3.50 -4.52
C ALA A 123 -6.42 -3.42 -3.08
N ILE A 124 -5.98 -2.42 -2.30
CA ILE A 124 -6.49 -2.15 -0.95
C ILE A 124 -7.96 -1.73 -1.01
N GLN A 125 -8.32 -0.76 -1.86
CA GLN A 125 -9.72 -0.34 -2.06
C GLN A 125 -10.62 -1.50 -2.49
N GLN A 126 -10.14 -2.38 -3.37
CA GLN A 126 -10.89 -3.57 -3.75
C GLN A 126 -11.06 -4.56 -2.59
N LEU A 127 -10.10 -4.62 -1.66
CA LEU A 127 -10.16 -5.48 -0.49
C LEU A 127 -11.10 -4.89 0.57
N THR A 128 -11.04 -3.59 0.85
CA THR A 128 -11.94 -2.92 1.81
C THR A 128 -13.38 -2.93 1.30
N ALA A 129 -13.62 -2.67 0.02
CA ALA A 129 -14.94 -2.80 -0.61
C ALA A 129 -15.49 -4.24 -0.69
N MET A 130 -14.71 -5.26 -0.29
CA MET A 130 -15.27 -6.61 -0.10
C MET A 130 -16.07 -6.74 1.19
N GLN A 131 -15.84 -5.90 2.21
CA GLN A 131 -16.67 -5.85 3.42
C GLN A 131 -18.13 -5.61 3.07
N ASP A 132 -18.41 -4.69 2.13
CA ASP A 132 -19.78 -4.41 1.67
C ASP A 132 -20.48 -5.60 0.99
N LYS A 133 -19.75 -6.67 0.69
CA LYS A 133 -20.24 -7.87 -0.02
C LYS A 133 -20.19 -9.13 0.85
N LEU A 134 -19.69 -9.03 2.08
CA LEU A 134 -19.56 -10.12 3.05
C LEU A 134 -20.85 -10.33 3.83
#